data_AF-A0A327SS91-F1
#
_entry.id   AF-A0A327SS91-F1
#
_cell.length_a   1.000
_cell.length_b   1.000
_cell.length_c   1.000
_cell.angle_alpha   90.00
_cell.angle_beta   90.00
_cell.angle_gamma   90.00
#
_symmetry.space_group_name_H-M   'P 1'
#
loop_
_entity.id
_entity.type
_entity.pdbx_description
1 polymer ?
#
loop_
_entity_poly.entity_id
_entity_poly.type
_entity_poly.pdbx_seq_one_letter_code
_entity_poly.pdbx_strand_id
1 'polypeptide(L)'
;MIEEYRSELLSFYEKKKASGKLSMNLMHPTCANIRNEFRLLYNTRCNNEDKRILKEFLEIPFDKELTDLTVKKCDTEKFKSLCNFLQKGIKTREKTIELLAWLMDFHPRPFSNYWRLTNGKTDVLSELSITESGIVEENKEEALYDRQHSLQVKKEHSVEKNNDVFKTDYWIEKEADPVDHTNFEPRNKLLQKEVTLEYPSGVKLYVDASDINLIAKLVRL
;
A
#
# COMPACT_ATOMS: atom_id res chain seq x y z
N MET A 1 18.93 6.34 9.54
CA MET A 1 17.82 6.07 8.60
C MET A 1 18.15 5.04 7.52
N ILE A 2 18.77 5.38 6.38
CA ILE A 2 19.20 4.31 5.43
C ILE A 2 20.25 3.37 6.06
N GLU A 3 21.09 3.89 6.96
CA GLU A 3 22.03 3.09 7.74
C GLU A 3 21.33 2.15 8.75
N GLU A 4 20.16 2.53 9.28
CA GLU A 4 19.37 1.64 10.14
C GLU A 4 18.80 0.49 9.31
N TYR A 5 18.21 0.78 8.15
CA TYR A 5 17.75 -0.24 7.22
C TYR A 5 18.87 -1.21 6.80
N ARG A 6 20.08 -0.70 6.53
CA ARG A 6 21.26 -1.53 6.27
C ARG A 6 21.63 -2.42 7.45
N SER A 7 21.61 -1.86 8.66
CA SER A 7 21.92 -2.59 9.89
C SER A 7 20.89 -3.68 10.20
N GLU A 8 19.61 -3.39 10.00
CA GLU A 8 18.51 -4.34 10.17
C GLU A 8 18.58 -5.48 9.14
N LEU A 9 18.86 -5.17 7.88
CA LEU A 9 19.06 -6.19 6.84
C LEU A 9 20.23 -7.11 7.16
N LEU A 10 21.36 -6.56 7.62
CA LEU A 10 22.52 -7.37 8.00
C LEU A 10 22.21 -8.24 9.22
N SER A 11 21.51 -7.68 10.22
CA SER A 11 21.07 -8.43 11.39
C SER A 11 20.09 -9.55 11.01
N PHE A 12 19.19 -9.29 10.06
CA PHE A 12 18.25 -10.27 9.53
C PHE A 12 18.97 -11.40 8.77
N TYR A 13 19.97 -11.05 7.96
CA TYR A 13 20.84 -12.01 7.28
C TYR A 13 21.55 -12.93 8.27
N GLU A 14 22.22 -12.38 9.29
CA GLU A 14 22.94 -13.18 10.29
C GLU A 14 22.01 -14.07 11.10
N LYS A 15 20.83 -13.57 11.50
CA LYS A 15 19.79 -14.39 12.15
C LYS A 15 19.33 -15.55 11.26
N LYS A 16 19.06 -15.29 9.98
CA LYS A 16 18.67 -16.36 9.02
C LYS A 16 19.79 -17.37 8.82
N LYS A 17 21.03 -16.90 8.69
CA LYS A 17 22.23 -17.73 8.55
C LYS A 17 22.42 -18.64 9.77
N ALA A 18 22.36 -18.08 10.97
CA ALA A 18 22.46 -18.84 12.23
C ALA A 18 21.32 -19.86 12.40
N SER A 19 20.11 -19.54 11.93
CA SER A 19 18.97 -20.46 11.97
C SER A 19 18.98 -21.56 10.90
N GLY A 20 19.93 -21.55 9.96
CA GLY A 20 19.99 -22.51 8.85
C GLY A 20 18.86 -22.35 7.82
N LYS A 21 18.06 -21.28 7.89
CA LYS A 21 16.93 -21.01 6.96
C LYS A 21 17.36 -20.31 5.67
N LEU A 22 18.65 -20.03 5.54
CA LEU A 22 19.22 -19.34 4.38
C LEU A 22 19.61 -20.38 3.33
N SER A 23 19.40 -20.06 2.05
CA SER A 23 19.83 -20.95 0.96
C SER A 23 21.34 -21.15 0.96
N MET A 24 21.80 -22.28 0.40
CA MET A 24 23.24 -22.59 0.31
C MET A 24 24.02 -21.48 -0.43
N ASN A 25 23.39 -20.85 -1.42
CA ASN A 25 23.98 -19.76 -2.17
C ASN A 25 24.24 -18.51 -1.32
N LEU A 26 23.34 -18.20 -0.39
CA LEU A 26 23.46 -17.03 0.48
C LEU A 26 24.22 -17.33 1.77
N MET A 27 24.30 -18.60 2.20
CA MET A 27 25.09 -19.01 3.36
C MET A 27 26.59 -18.82 3.15
N HIS A 28 27.05 -19.05 1.91
CA HIS A 28 28.42 -18.80 1.46
C HIS A 28 28.40 -17.79 0.32
N PRO A 29 28.21 -16.50 0.62
CA PRO A 29 27.99 -15.49 -0.39
C PRO A 29 29.27 -15.31 -1.22
N THR A 30 29.23 -15.78 -2.46
CA THR A 30 30.19 -15.44 -3.51
C THR A 30 29.42 -14.73 -4.61
N CYS A 31 30.09 -13.95 -5.46
CA CYS A 31 29.40 -13.28 -6.57
C CYS A 31 28.64 -14.28 -7.47
N ALA A 32 29.21 -15.46 -7.69
CA ALA A 32 28.57 -16.53 -8.47
C ALA A 32 27.36 -17.11 -7.74
N ASN A 33 27.47 -17.39 -6.45
CA ASN A 33 26.37 -17.94 -5.66
C ASN A 33 25.21 -16.94 -5.55
N ILE A 34 25.49 -15.67 -5.27
CA ILE A 34 24.48 -14.61 -5.22
C ILE A 34 23.77 -14.49 -6.58
N ARG A 35 24.51 -14.57 -7.70
CA ARG A 35 23.90 -14.56 -9.04
C ARG A 35 23.00 -15.78 -9.26
N ASN A 36 23.42 -16.96 -8.81
CA ASN A 36 22.62 -18.18 -8.94
C ASN A 36 21.33 -18.07 -8.13
N GLU A 37 21.41 -17.52 -6.91
CA GLU A 37 20.23 -17.23 -6.09
C GLU A 37 19.31 -16.22 -6.76
N PHE A 38 19.87 -15.12 -7.27
CA PHE A 38 19.13 -14.11 -8.02
C PHE A 38 18.35 -14.72 -9.18
N ARG A 39 18.98 -15.59 -9.98
CA ARG A 39 18.32 -16.29 -11.10
C ARG A 39 17.23 -17.24 -10.62
N LEU A 40 17.49 -17.98 -9.55
CA LEU A 40 16.52 -18.90 -8.96
C LEU A 40 15.27 -18.14 -8.50
N LEU A 41 15.44 -17.10 -7.70
CA LEU A 41 14.36 -16.29 -7.15
C LEU A 41 13.61 -15.50 -8.23
N TYR A 42 14.31 -15.08 -9.29
CA TYR A 42 13.67 -14.42 -10.42
C TYR A 42 12.67 -15.35 -11.10
N ASN A 43 13.03 -16.62 -11.29
CA ASN A 43 12.15 -17.61 -11.93
C ASN A 43 11.01 -18.08 -11.02
N THR A 44 11.16 -18.01 -9.69
CA THR A 44 10.18 -18.57 -8.75
C THR A 44 9.26 -17.54 -8.10
N ARG A 45 9.74 -16.30 -7.83
CA ARG A 45 9.02 -15.32 -7.00
C ARG A 45 9.09 -13.87 -7.50
N CYS A 46 9.47 -13.61 -8.75
CA CYS A 46 9.49 -12.24 -9.26
C CYS A 46 8.07 -11.69 -9.43
N ASN A 47 7.64 -10.81 -8.52
CA ASN A 47 6.38 -10.07 -8.65
C ASN A 47 6.59 -8.74 -9.41
N ASN A 48 5.49 -8.03 -9.72
CA ASN A 48 5.57 -6.76 -10.46
C ASN A 48 6.21 -5.62 -9.64
N GLU A 49 6.07 -5.63 -8.32
CA GLU A 49 6.66 -4.62 -7.43
C GLU A 49 8.19 -4.74 -7.40
N ASP A 50 8.69 -5.98 -7.34
CA ASP A 50 10.10 -6.33 -7.28
C ASP A 50 10.79 -6.05 -8.64
N LYS A 51 10.07 -6.12 -9.77
CA LYS A 51 10.63 -5.82 -11.11
C LYS A 51 11.32 -4.45 -11.14
N ARG A 52 10.80 -3.46 -10.41
CA ARG A 52 11.43 -2.13 -10.30
C ARG A 52 12.82 -2.23 -9.67
N ILE A 53 12.94 -2.94 -8.55
CA ILE A 53 14.20 -3.20 -7.85
C ILE A 53 15.20 -3.90 -8.77
N LEU A 54 14.74 -4.93 -9.48
CA LEU A 54 15.61 -5.73 -10.36
C LEU A 54 16.09 -4.93 -11.57
N LYS A 55 15.21 -4.13 -12.20
CA LYS A 55 15.59 -3.23 -13.30
C LYS A 55 16.62 -2.21 -12.84
N GLU A 56 16.41 -1.59 -11.68
CA GLU A 56 17.33 -0.59 -11.13
C GLU A 56 18.72 -1.18 -10.82
N PHE A 57 18.76 -2.37 -10.21
CA PHE A 57 20.00 -3.08 -9.95
C PHE A 57 20.74 -3.44 -11.25
N LEU A 58 20.02 -3.96 -12.25
CA LEU A 58 20.58 -4.35 -13.54
C LEU A 58 20.90 -3.16 -14.45
N GLU A 59 20.49 -1.94 -14.07
CA GLU A 59 20.64 -0.71 -14.86
C GLU A 59 19.87 -0.77 -16.19
N ILE A 60 18.67 -1.36 -16.14
CA ILE A 60 17.75 -1.45 -17.28
C ILE A 60 16.78 -0.27 -17.22
N PRO A 61 16.61 0.49 -18.33
CA PRO A 61 15.60 1.54 -18.42
C PRO A 61 14.18 1.03 -18.08
N PHE A 62 13.37 1.86 -17.42
CA PHE A 62 12.05 1.44 -16.93
C PHE A 62 11.06 1.11 -18.04
N ASP A 63 11.20 1.74 -19.21
CA ASP A 63 10.47 1.50 -20.45
C ASP A 63 10.79 0.15 -21.10
N LYS A 64 11.96 -0.42 -20.80
CA LYS A 64 12.38 -1.72 -21.33
C LYS A 64 11.89 -2.86 -20.46
N GLU A 65 11.49 -3.95 -21.10
CA GLU A 65 11.07 -5.16 -20.40
C GLU A 65 12.27 -5.87 -19.73
N LEU A 66 12.04 -6.38 -18.52
CA LEU A 66 12.98 -7.26 -17.86
C LEU A 66 12.77 -8.68 -18.40
N THR A 67 13.69 -9.12 -19.27
CA THR A 67 13.59 -10.44 -19.91
C THR A 67 14.46 -11.49 -19.22
N ASP A 68 14.07 -12.75 -19.36
CA ASP A 68 14.85 -13.90 -18.88
C ASP A 68 16.26 -13.94 -19.47
N LEU A 69 16.42 -13.48 -20.72
CA LEU A 69 17.72 -13.40 -21.37
C LEU A 69 18.64 -12.42 -20.65
N THR A 70 18.12 -11.27 -20.22
CA THR A 70 18.90 -10.28 -19.46
C THR A 70 19.34 -10.83 -18.11
N VAL A 71 18.46 -11.56 -17.41
CA VAL A 71 18.76 -12.23 -16.15
C VAL A 71 19.80 -13.35 -16.32
N LYS A 72 19.67 -14.14 -17.38
CA LYS A 72 20.64 -15.21 -17.75
C LYS A 72 21.99 -14.65 -18.20
N LYS A 73 22.04 -13.48 -18.82
CA LYS A 73 23.29 -12.82 -19.25
C LYS A 73 23.88 -11.89 -18.19
N CYS A 74 23.25 -11.78 -17.01
CA CYS A 74 23.75 -10.90 -15.96
C CYS A 74 25.19 -11.28 -15.55
N ASP A 75 26.06 -10.27 -15.59
CA ASP A 75 27.45 -10.39 -15.18
C ASP A 75 27.56 -10.66 -13.68
N THR A 76 28.46 -11.57 -13.33
CA THR A 76 28.83 -11.91 -11.96
C THR A 76 29.42 -10.71 -11.21
N GLU A 77 30.14 -9.83 -11.91
CA GLU A 77 30.83 -8.71 -11.26
C GLU A 77 29.88 -7.69 -10.64
N LYS A 78 28.65 -7.56 -11.15
CA LYS A 78 27.63 -6.67 -10.57
C LYS A 78 27.33 -7.01 -9.10
N PHE A 79 27.47 -8.28 -8.72
CA PHE A 79 27.23 -8.76 -7.36
C PHE A 79 28.42 -8.57 -6.41
N LYS A 80 29.58 -8.10 -6.90
CA LYS A 80 30.78 -7.86 -6.07
C LYS A 80 30.51 -6.89 -4.93
N SER A 81 29.75 -5.84 -5.21
CA SER A 81 29.37 -4.84 -4.20
C SER A 81 28.50 -5.44 -3.08
N LEU A 82 27.63 -6.39 -3.41
CA LEU A 82 26.80 -7.10 -2.43
C LEU A 82 27.63 -8.13 -1.64
N CYS A 83 28.49 -8.88 -2.33
CA CYS A 83 29.41 -9.83 -1.70
C CYS A 83 30.30 -9.14 -0.65
N ASN A 84 30.88 -7.99 -1.01
CA ASN A 84 31.68 -7.18 -0.08
C ASN A 84 30.88 -6.65 1.10
N PHE A 85 29.62 -6.25 0.88
CA PHE A 85 28.73 -5.82 1.96
C PHE A 85 28.48 -6.96 2.96
N LEU A 86 28.11 -8.15 2.49
CA LEU A 86 27.83 -9.31 3.34
C LEU A 86 29.07 -9.87 4.06
N GLN A 87 30.24 -9.86 3.43
CA GLN A 87 31.45 -10.44 4.01
C GLN A 87 32.26 -9.47 4.87
N LYS A 88 32.31 -8.19 4.47
CA LYS A 88 33.23 -7.19 5.04
C LYS A 88 32.50 -6.00 5.66
N GLY A 89 31.17 -5.94 5.58
CA GLY A 89 30.40 -4.78 6.05
C GLY A 89 30.67 -3.48 5.28
N ILE A 90 31.25 -3.58 4.08
CA ILE A 90 31.59 -2.39 3.27
C ILE A 90 30.30 -1.76 2.75
N LYS A 91 30.10 -0.47 3.04
CA LYS A 91 28.94 0.29 2.54
C LYS A 91 28.83 0.20 1.02
N THR A 92 27.60 0.04 0.55
CA THR A 92 27.29 -0.10 -0.88
C THR A 92 26.08 0.75 -1.26
N ARG A 93 25.81 0.84 -2.57
CA ARG A 93 24.72 1.63 -3.16
C ARG A 93 23.37 1.09 -2.69
N GLU A 94 22.37 1.98 -2.60
CA GLU A 94 21.02 1.65 -2.14
C GLU A 94 20.40 0.52 -2.97
N LYS A 95 20.45 0.59 -4.31
CA LYS A 95 19.98 -0.48 -5.19
C LYS A 95 20.58 -1.87 -4.90
N THR A 96 21.81 -1.93 -4.39
CA THR A 96 22.45 -3.19 -3.98
C THR A 96 21.86 -3.71 -2.66
N ILE A 97 21.53 -2.80 -1.75
CA ILE A 97 20.83 -3.11 -0.49
C ILE A 97 19.38 -3.55 -0.77
N GLU A 98 18.70 -2.91 -1.71
CA GLU A 98 17.34 -3.32 -2.12
C GLU A 98 17.33 -4.72 -2.73
N LEU A 99 18.33 -5.01 -3.58
CA LEU A 99 18.50 -6.36 -4.10
C LEU A 99 18.65 -7.37 -2.96
N LEU A 100 19.44 -7.05 -1.93
CA LEU A 100 19.60 -7.94 -0.77
C LEU A 100 18.29 -8.14 -0.02
N ALA A 101 17.51 -7.07 0.20
CA ALA A 101 16.20 -7.15 0.82
C ALA A 101 15.28 -8.09 0.03
N TRP A 102 15.28 -7.98 -1.29
CA TRP A 102 14.53 -8.87 -2.17
C TRP A 102 15.01 -10.33 -2.07
N LEU A 103 16.31 -10.58 -2.20
CA LEU A 103 16.91 -11.93 -2.12
C LEU A 103 16.56 -12.65 -0.81
N MET A 104 16.44 -11.91 0.29
CA MET A 104 16.14 -12.49 1.61
C MET A 104 14.65 -12.47 1.97
N ASP A 105 13.79 -11.96 1.10
CA ASP A 105 12.38 -11.68 1.43
C ASP A 105 12.17 -10.77 2.64
N PHE A 106 13.03 -9.76 2.78
CA PHE A 106 12.92 -8.76 3.82
C PHE A 106 11.82 -7.75 3.45
N HIS A 107 10.99 -7.40 4.43
CA HIS A 107 9.93 -6.41 4.29
C HIS A 107 9.97 -5.45 5.49
N PRO A 108 9.57 -4.18 5.32
CA PRO A 108 9.11 -3.56 4.06
C PRO A 108 10.26 -3.29 3.07
N ARG A 109 10.02 -3.53 1.77
CA ARG A 109 10.90 -3.15 0.65
C ARG A 109 10.07 -2.46 -0.44
N PRO A 110 10.63 -1.55 -1.26
CA PRO A 110 11.98 -0.97 -1.13
C PRO A 110 12.10 -0.04 0.09
N PHE A 111 13.29 0.52 0.34
CA PHE A 111 13.61 1.41 1.46
C PHE A 111 12.63 2.59 1.60
N SER A 112 12.06 3.09 0.50
CA SER A 112 11.03 4.14 0.60
C SER A 112 9.81 3.71 1.42
N ASN A 113 9.42 2.43 1.34
CA ASN A 113 8.35 1.87 2.17
C ASN A 113 8.80 1.78 3.64
N TYR A 114 10.02 1.28 3.87
CA TYR A 114 10.62 1.26 5.21
C TYR A 114 10.66 2.65 5.86
N TRP A 115 11.10 3.66 5.10
CA TRP A 115 11.12 5.04 5.52
C TRP A 115 9.72 5.56 5.87
N ARG A 116 8.71 5.25 5.05
CA ARG A 116 7.31 5.66 5.31
C ARG A 116 6.74 4.99 6.56
N LEU A 117 7.06 3.73 6.84
CA LEU A 117 6.59 3.06 8.05
C LEU A 117 7.26 3.61 9.31
N THR A 118 8.54 3.95 9.23
CA THR A 118 9.32 4.42 10.39
C THR A 118 9.14 5.91 10.68
N ASN A 119 8.82 6.73 9.68
CA ASN A 119 8.72 8.20 9.81
C ASN A 119 7.38 8.79 9.39
N GLY A 120 6.57 8.03 8.64
CA GLY A 120 5.19 8.43 8.37
C GLY A 120 4.45 8.40 9.69
N LYS A 121 3.89 9.55 10.10
CA LYS A 121 2.97 9.63 11.24
C LYS A 121 1.89 8.56 11.05
N THR A 122 1.98 7.48 11.80
CA THR A 122 1.08 6.32 11.77
C THR A 122 -0.33 6.63 12.29
N ASP A 123 -0.62 7.91 12.57
CA ASP A 123 -1.73 8.31 13.44
C ASP A 123 -2.71 9.32 12.83
N VAL A 124 -2.68 9.54 11.50
CA VAL A 124 -3.64 10.48 10.87
C VAL A 124 -4.59 9.80 9.88
N LEU A 125 -4.25 8.62 9.35
CA LEU A 125 -5.10 7.88 8.40
C LEU A 125 -5.82 6.68 9.01
N SER A 126 -5.42 6.24 10.20
CA SER A 126 -6.05 5.14 10.94
C SER A 126 -7.33 5.58 11.66
N GLU A 127 -7.43 6.86 12.04
CA GLU A 127 -8.61 7.47 12.68
C GLU A 127 -9.65 8.01 11.67
N LEU A 128 -9.32 8.12 10.38
CA LEU A 128 -10.26 8.58 9.36
C LEU A 128 -11.01 7.39 8.76
N SER A 129 -12.05 6.93 9.45
CA SER A 129 -13.05 6.06 8.83
C SER A 129 -13.80 6.84 7.75
N ILE A 130 -13.52 6.55 6.49
CA ILE A 130 -14.28 7.09 5.36
C ILE A 130 -15.67 6.43 5.40
N THR A 131 -16.67 7.16 5.88
CA THR A 131 -18.08 6.81 5.66
C THR A 131 -18.55 7.44 4.34
N GLU A 132 -19.66 6.94 3.76
CA GLU A 132 -20.22 7.43 2.50
C GLU A 132 -20.58 8.93 2.50
N SER A 133 -20.48 9.61 3.64
CA SER A 133 -20.84 11.02 3.84
C SER A 133 -19.65 11.98 3.99
N GLY A 134 -18.39 11.51 3.88
CA GLY A 134 -17.20 12.37 3.94
C GLY A 134 -16.40 12.31 5.25
N ILE A 135 -15.33 13.11 5.33
CA ILE A 135 -14.38 13.15 6.46
C ILE A 135 -15.04 13.90 7.63
N VAL A 136 -15.29 13.22 8.74
CA VAL A 136 -15.71 13.84 10.02
C VAL A 136 -14.54 13.74 10.99
N GLU A 137 -14.02 14.88 11.45
CA GLU A 137 -13.16 14.93 12.64
C GLU A 137 -14.01 14.54 13.85
N GLU A 138 -13.71 13.40 14.46
CA GLU A 138 -14.40 12.98 15.69
C GLU A 138 -13.90 13.84 16.86
N ASN A 139 -14.60 14.94 17.12
CA ASN A 139 -14.34 15.78 18.29
C ASN A 139 -14.66 14.98 19.57
N LYS A 140 -13.63 14.71 20.37
CA LYS A 140 -13.67 13.87 21.59
C LYS A 140 -14.51 14.45 22.76
N GLU A 141 -15.28 15.51 22.55
CA GLU A 141 -16.09 16.16 23.60
C GLU A 141 -17.57 15.73 23.61
N GLU A 142 -18.16 15.29 22.49
CA GLU A 142 -19.59 14.89 22.45
C GLU A 142 -19.85 13.45 22.91
N ALA A 143 -18.86 12.55 22.79
CA ALA A 143 -19.01 11.14 23.17
C ALA A 143 -19.16 10.90 24.70
N LEU A 144 -18.90 11.92 25.52
CA LEU A 144 -19.05 11.84 26.99
C LEU A 144 -20.47 12.17 27.48
N TYR A 145 -21.27 12.88 26.68
CA TYR A 145 -22.64 13.28 27.08
C TYR A 145 -23.65 12.14 26.89
N ASP A 146 -23.54 11.38 25.79
CA ASP A 146 -24.46 10.27 25.48
C ASP A 146 -24.27 9.04 26.40
N ARG A 147 -23.08 8.89 27.00
CA ARG A 147 -22.79 7.79 27.94
C ARG A 147 -23.38 8.01 29.33
N GLN A 148 -23.64 9.25 29.73
CA GLN A 148 -24.26 9.57 31.02
C GLN A 148 -25.79 9.50 30.99
N HIS A 149 -26.43 9.85 29.85
CA HIS A 149 -27.89 9.79 29.72
C HIS A 149 -28.46 8.36 29.56
N SER A 150 -27.65 7.40 29.10
CA SER A 150 -28.08 6.00 28.90
C SER A 150 -28.08 5.12 30.16
N LEU A 151 -27.52 5.61 31.28
CA LEU A 151 -27.50 4.88 32.57
C LEU A 151 -28.65 5.27 33.53
N GLN A 152 -29.39 6.34 33.27
CA GLN A 152 -30.51 6.78 34.13
C GLN A 152 -31.88 6.22 33.73
N VAL A 153 -32.06 5.64 32.53
CA VAL A 153 -33.37 5.17 32.04
C VAL A 153 -33.63 3.66 32.33
N LYS A 154 -32.64 2.91 32.84
CA LYS A 154 -32.74 1.45 33.09
C LYS A 154 -33.12 1.03 34.52
N LYS A 155 -33.62 1.94 35.35
CA LYS A 155 -34.27 1.61 36.62
C LYS A 155 -35.66 2.20 36.63
N GLU A 156 -36.62 1.52 36.02
CA GLU A 156 -37.98 1.37 36.53
C GLU A 156 -38.80 0.42 35.63
N HIS A 157 -39.35 -0.60 36.28
CA HIS A 157 -40.52 -1.37 35.88
C HIS A 157 -40.42 -2.33 34.68
N SER A 158 -39.97 -3.53 35.01
CA SER A 158 -40.65 -4.79 34.64
C SER A 158 -42.14 -4.74 35.01
N VAL A 159 -43.02 -5.27 34.14
CA VAL A 159 -44.03 -6.33 34.42
C VAL A 159 -44.97 -6.54 33.21
N GLU A 160 -44.92 -7.78 32.70
CA GLU A 160 -45.99 -8.65 32.17
C GLU A 160 -46.85 -8.37 30.92
N LYS A 161 -46.75 -9.37 30.02
CA LYS A 161 -47.81 -10.26 29.46
C LYS A 161 -48.42 -9.98 28.08
N ASN A 162 -48.11 -10.97 27.22
CA ASN A 162 -49.00 -11.83 26.43
C ASN A 162 -49.60 -11.35 25.09
N ASN A 163 -49.26 -12.19 24.10
CA ASN A 163 -50.09 -12.78 23.04
C ASN A 163 -50.45 -11.99 21.78
N ASP A 164 -50.22 -12.74 20.70
CA ASP A 164 -51.03 -12.92 19.50
C ASP A 164 -50.77 -12.11 18.21
N VAL A 165 -50.36 -12.90 17.21
CA VAL A 165 -50.99 -13.06 15.88
C VAL A 165 -50.62 -12.07 14.76
N PHE A 166 -50.11 -12.69 13.68
CA PHE A 166 -50.14 -12.35 12.25
C PHE A 166 -50.89 -11.08 11.83
N LYS A 167 -50.31 -10.27 10.93
CA LYS A 167 -50.64 -10.32 9.49
C LYS A 167 -49.76 -9.40 8.62
N THR A 168 -49.56 -9.86 7.40
CA THR A 168 -49.03 -9.22 6.18
C THR A 168 -49.94 -8.11 5.65
N ASP A 169 -49.44 -7.29 4.70
CA ASP A 169 -50.02 -6.95 3.37
C ASP A 169 -49.30 -5.67 2.82
N TYR A 170 -48.51 -5.70 1.72
CA TYR A 170 -48.80 -5.66 0.26
C TYR A 170 -49.04 -4.24 -0.36
N TRP A 171 -48.08 -3.80 -1.23
CA TRP A 171 -48.06 -2.87 -2.41
C TRP A 171 -48.55 -1.39 -2.31
N ILE A 172 -48.03 -0.41 -3.08
CA ILE A 172 -48.23 -0.23 -4.54
C ILE A 172 -47.21 0.78 -5.14
N GLU A 173 -46.68 0.43 -6.32
CA GLU A 173 -45.99 1.28 -7.30
C GLU A 173 -46.96 2.19 -8.07
N LYS A 174 -46.51 3.36 -8.52
CA LYS A 174 -47.16 4.07 -9.64
C LYS A 174 -46.13 4.82 -10.48
N GLU A 175 -45.95 4.34 -11.70
CA GLU A 175 -45.44 5.08 -12.86
C GLU A 175 -46.56 5.92 -13.49
N ALA A 176 -46.20 7.05 -14.11
CA ALA A 176 -46.88 7.63 -15.27
C ALA A 176 -45.94 8.63 -15.99
N ASP A 177 -45.85 8.47 -17.32
CA ASP A 177 -44.96 9.11 -18.31
C ASP A 177 -45.39 10.57 -18.75
N PRO A 178 -45.05 11.09 -19.96
CA PRO A 178 -43.98 12.08 -20.19
C PRO A 178 -44.44 13.35 -20.96
N VAL A 179 -43.82 14.53 -20.77
CA VAL A 179 -44.01 15.67 -21.70
C VAL A 179 -42.76 16.57 -21.81
N ASP A 180 -42.54 17.04 -23.04
CA ASP A 180 -41.38 17.72 -23.60
C ASP A 180 -41.47 19.27 -23.60
N HIS A 181 -40.29 19.88 -23.75
CA HIS A 181 -39.93 21.27 -24.13
C HIS A 181 -40.30 22.45 -23.21
N THR A 182 -39.28 23.07 -22.60
CA THR A 182 -38.86 24.46 -22.93
C THR A 182 -37.61 24.90 -22.17
N ASN A 183 -36.77 25.66 -22.87
CA ASN A 183 -35.51 26.26 -22.42
C ASN A 183 -35.61 27.00 -21.08
N PHE A 184 -34.77 26.64 -20.12
CA PHE A 184 -34.25 27.58 -19.12
C PHE A 184 -32.82 27.16 -18.73
N GLU A 185 -31.82 27.92 -19.20
CA GLU A 185 -30.55 28.02 -18.48
C GLU A 185 -30.81 28.69 -17.13
N PRO A 186 -30.22 28.18 -16.04
CA PRO A 186 -29.70 29.03 -15.00
C PRO A 186 -28.19 28.86 -14.94
N ARG A 187 -27.54 29.89 -15.45
CA ARG A 187 -26.13 30.24 -15.27
C ARG A 187 -25.78 30.24 -13.78
N ASN A 188 -25.32 29.12 -13.24
CA ASN A 188 -24.54 29.07 -12.00
C ASN A 188 -23.29 28.26 -12.27
N LYS A 189 -22.26 28.99 -12.70
CA LYS A 189 -20.89 28.51 -12.89
C LYS A 189 -20.32 28.20 -11.51
N LEU A 190 -20.68 27.06 -10.93
CA LEU A 190 -19.87 26.47 -9.86
C LEU A 190 -18.49 26.27 -10.48
N LEU A 191 -17.47 26.95 -9.95
CA LEU A 191 -16.10 26.59 -10.25
C LEU A 191 -15.92 25.13 -9.84
N GLN A 192 -16.03 24.19 -10.79
CA GLN A 192 -15.48 22.87 -10.64
C GLN A 192 -13.99 23.07 -10.42
N LYS A 193 -13.56 22.95 -9.16
CA LYS A 193 -12.16 23.01 -8.81
C LYS A 193 -11.58 21.69 -9.31
N GLU A 194 -10.83 21.74 -10.39
CA GLU A 194 -10.19 20.57 -10.97
C GLU A 194 -8.81 20.36 -10.31
N VAL A 195 -8.47 19.12 -9.99
CA VAL A 195 -7.19 18.72 -9.40
C VAL A 195 -6.44 17.88 -10.44
N THR A 196 -5.15 18.18 -10.61
CA THR A 196 -4.27 17.42 -11.51
C THR A 196 -3.42 16.45 -10.71
N LEU A 197 -3.48 15.16 -11.08
CA LEU A 197 -2.62 14.09 -10.55
C LEU A 197 -1.61 13.71 -11.63
N GLU A 198 -0.31 13.83 -11.32
CA GLU A 198 0.77 13.46 -12.23
C GLU A 198 1.49 12.21 -11.71
N TYR A 199 1.48 11.14 -12.51
CA TYR A 199 2.15 9.89 -12.18
C TYR A 199 3.64 9.94 -12.56
N PRO A 200 4.50 9.11 -11.94
CA PRO A 200 5.91 8.99 -12.32
C PRO A 200 6.16 8.59 -13.79
N SER A 201 5.15 8.03 -14.47
CA SER A 201 5.17 7.75 -15.91
C SER A 201 4.97 8.99 -16.79
N GLY A 202 4.65 10.15 -16.21
CA GLY A 202 4.30 11.39 -16.91
C GLY A 202 2.83 11.50 -17.32
N VAL A 203 1.99 10.51 -16.97
CA VAL A 203 0.54 10.55 -17.22
C VAL A 203 -0.11 11.55 -16.28
N LYS A 204 -0.93 12.45 -16.83
CA LYS A 204 -1.70 13.46 -16.08
C LYS A 204 -3.18 13.12 -16.11
N LEU A 205 -3.80 13.04 -14.94
CA LEU A 205 -5.24 12.88 -14.79
C LEU A 205 -5.82 14.15 -14.19
N TYR A 206 -6.98 14.54 -14.70
CA TYR A 206 -7.75 15.66 -14.18
C TYR A 206 -9.03 15.12 -13.55
N VAL A 207 -9.29 15.54 -12.31
CA VAL A 207 -10.42 15.05 -11.52
C VAL A 207 -11.06 16.20 -10.79
N ASP A 208 -12.39 16.16 -10.67
CA ASP A 208 -13.13 17.12 -9.87
C ASP A 208 -12.68 16.99 -8.40
N ALA A 209 -12.29 18.10 -7.77
CA ALA A 209 -11.88 18.15 -6.37
C ALA A 209 -12.96 17.66 -5.41
N SER A 210 -14.22 17.68 -5.85
CA SER A 210 -15.36 17.24 -5.06
C SER A 210 -15.46 15.71 -4.99
N ASP A 211 -14.86 14.98 -5.94
CA ASP A 211 -14.88 13.52 -5.97
C ASP A 211 -13.69 12.92 -5.20
N ILE A 212 -13.75 13.08 -3.88
CA ILE A 212 -12.72 12.60 -2.95
C ILE A 212 -12.56 11.07 -3.02
N ASN A 213 -13.63 10.32 -3.34
CA ASN A 213 -13.58 8.87 -3.44
C ASN A 213 -12.75 8.42 -4.66
N LEU A 214 -12.97 9.05 -5.81
CA LEU A 214 -12.17 8.80 -7.01
C LEU A 214 -10.71 9.19 -6.81
N ILE A 215 -10.45 10.37 -6.21
CA ILE A 215 -9.09 10.82 -5.88
C ILE A 215 -8.40 9.81 -4.95
N ALA A 216 -9.09 9.35 -3.90
CA ALA A 216 -8.53 8.38 -2.95
C ALA A 216 -8.21 7.03 -3.61
N LYS A 217 -9.03 6.56 -4.55
CA LYS A 217 -8.75 5.34 -5.32
C LYS A 217 -7.55 5.51 -6.24
N LEU A 218 -7.42 6.66 -6.90
CA LEU A 218 -6.32 6.95 -7.83
C LEU A 218 -4.95 7.07 -7.13
N VAL A 219 -4.92 7.53 -5.88
CA VAL A 219 -3.69 7.66 -5.07
C VAL A 219 -3.26 6.33 -4.41
N ARG A 220 -4.16 5.35 -4.31
CA ARG A 220 -3.89 4.04 -3.68
C ARG A 220 -3.28 2.98 -4.62
N LEU A 221 -3.13 3.27 -5.91
CA LEU A 221 -2.50 2.42 -6.94
C LEU A 221 -1.03 2.80 -7.16
#